data_AF-A0A8S3WWC2-F1
#
_entry.id   AF-A0A8S3WWC2-F1
#
_cell.length_a   1.000
_cell.length_b   1.000
_cell.length_c   1.000
_cell.angle_alpha   90.00
_cell.angle_beta   90.00
_cell.angle_gamma   90.00
#
_symmetry.space_group_name_H-M   'P 1'
#
loop_
_entity.id
_entity.type
_entity.pdbx_description
1 polymer ?
#
loop_
_entity_poly.entity_id
_entity_poly.type
_entity_poly.pdbx_seq_one_letter_code
_entity_poly.pdbx_strand_id
1 'polypeptide(L)'
;MPILPKEETEGVRTRSQHQQETDQRRFGGATPQISEGQPPAAGPSVAPTSAAPNLGALMMILQEQARRQEKQARQQAEQARRLEEQLRCGQEEQARRQDEHARRLEEQMLLMKDLHATFGKEIKEVKDRVAQHDNRLSEAETQIAIAETRIQQMNNRVDNVMADVKKTLDDLKLGDGITAPVVATIPSLRGFKVPPFDGTSSWSAYKIQFEAVMKANGWNKSQAMTALTLGLRDQALTVLEALGEEVTYEQLLEALEARYGDAHLEYVFRAHIEDRVQCMNENLQQWALEVEKLSELL
;
A
#
# COMPACT_ATOMS: atom_id res chain seq x y z
N MET A 1 -3.90 47.36 0.33
CA MET A 1 -3.20 47.53 -0.96
C MET A 1 -1.79 47.03 -0.72
N PRO A 2 -1.30 45.97 -1.39
CA PRO A 2 -1.28 45.79 -2.87
C PRO A 2 -1.89 44.44 -3.35
N ILE A 3 -2.65 44.43 -4.46
CA ILE A 3 -2.35 44.05 -5.87
C ILE A 3 -2.14 42.54 -6.11
N LEU A 4 -3.10 41.98 -6.86
CA LEU A 4 -3.24 40.61 -7.42
C LEU A 4 -2.06 40.15 -8.30
N PRO A 5 -1.99 38.82 -8.53
CA PRO A 5 -2.03 38.25 -9.87
C PRO A 5 -3.37 37.53 -10.13
N LYS A 6 -3.88 37.68 -11.36
CA LYS A 6 -5.09 37.02 -11.85
C LYS A 6 -4.75 35.60 -12.29
N GLU A 7 -5.43 34.61 -11.73
CA GLU A 7 -5.53 33.26 -12.31
C GLU A 7 -6.97 33.05 -12.77
N GLU A 8 -7.13 32.89 -14.07
CA GLU A 8 -8.36 32.41 -14.70
C GLU A 8 -8.50 30.92 -14.39
N THR A 9 -9.44 30.56 -13.52
CA THR A 9 -9.91 29.17 -13.41
C THR A 9 -11.32 29.09 -13.95
N GLU A 10 -11.39 28.50 -15.13
CA GLU A 10 -12.56 28.07 -15.89
C GLU A 10 -13.62 27.45 -14.98
N GLY A 11 -14.85 27.92 -15.13
CA GLY A 11 -16.01 27.35 -14.47
C GLY A 11 -16.28 25.93 -14.98
N VAL A 12 -16.21 24.95 -14.08
CA VAL A 12 -16.72 23.60 -14.31
C VAL A 12 -18.25 23.67 -14.33
N ARG A 13 -18.79 23.98 -15.52
CA ARG A 13 -20.22 23.87 -15.82
C ARG A 13 -20.51 22.40 -16.13
N THR A 14 -21.26 21.76 -15.24
CA THR A 14 -21.67 20.37 -15.38
C THR A 14 -22.43 20.15 -16.70
N ARG A 15 -21.98 19.12 -17.42
CA ARG A 15 -22.43 18.63 -18.72
C ARG A 15 -23.85 18.04 -18.64
N SER A 16 -24.85 18.88 -18.37
CA SER A 16 -26.26 18.46 -18.41
C SER A 16 -27.22 19.51 -18.96
N GLN A 17 -26.71 20.61 -19.56
CA GLN A 17 -27.51 21.67 -20.18
C GLN A 17 -27.11 21.96 -21.64
N HIS A 18 -26.71 20.94 -22.41
CA HIS A 18 -26.45 21.11 -23.85
C HIS A 18 -27.16 20.10 -24.75
N GLN A 19 -28.20 19.43 -24.25
CA GLN A 19 -29.03 18.53 -25.05
C GLN A 19 -30.52 18.83 -24.87
N GLN A 20 -30.88 20.12 -24.87
CA GLN A 20 -32.29 20.53 -24.84
C GLN A 20 -32.51 21.88 -25.52
N GLU A 21 -31.85 22.14 -26.67
CA GLU A 21 -32.17 23.32 -27.46
C GLU A 21 -31.81 23.18 -28.96
N THR A 22 -32.24 22.08 -29.60
CA THR A 22 -32.07 21.91 -31.07
C THR A 22 -33.22 21.16 -31.74
N ASP A 23 -34.46 21.28 -31.25
CA ASP A 23 -35.63 20.70 -31.95
C ASP A 23 -36.86 21.62 -31.96
N GLN A 24 -36.64 22.93 -32.06
CA GLN A 24 -37.71 23.92 -32.16
C GLN A 24 -37.44 25.02 -33.19
N ARG A 25 -36.86 24.67 -34.35
CA ARG A 25 -36.91 25.53 -35.55
C ARG A 25 -36.88 24.71 -36.83
N ARG A 26 -37.94 23.93 -37.11
CA ARG A 26 -38.11 23.35 -38.45
C ARG A 26 -39.54 23.03 -38.85
N PHE A 27 -40.51 23.91 -38.61
CA PHE A 27 -41.76 23.88 -39.39
C PHE A 27 -42.37 25.28 -39.47
N GLY A 28 -41.79 26.10 -40.35
CA GLY A 28 -42.40 27.31 -40.88
C GLY A 28 -42.18 27.29 -42.39
N GLY A 29 -43.20 26.91 -43.15
CA GLY A 29 -43.04 26.73 -44.58
C GLY A 29 -44.35 26.41 -45.29
N ALA A 30 -44.82 27.42 -46.03
CA ALA A 30 -45.49 27.33 -47.32
C ALA A 30 -46.94 26.79 -47.37
N THR A 31 -47.84 27.76 -47.55
CA THR A 31 -49.01 27.69 -48.44
C THR A 31 -48.71 26.94 -49.74
N PRO A 32 -49.61 26.07 -50.23
CA PRO A 32 -49.67 25.72 -51.64
C PRO A 32 -50.90 26.37 -52.30
N GLN A 33 -50.63 27.29 -53.23
CA GLN A 33 -51.55 27.53 -54.36
C GLN A 33 -51.27 26.44 -55.41
N ILE A 34 -52.31 25.73 -55.86
CA ILE A 34 -52.34 25.09 -57.18
C ILE A 34 -53.70 25.40 -57.81
N SER A 35 -53.62 25.96 -59.02
CA SER A 35 -54.71 26.31 -59.92
C SER A 35 -55.05 25.16 -60.86
N GLU A 36 -56.24 25.28 -61.44
CA GLU A 36 -56.77 24.67 -62.68
C GLU A 36 -57.43 23.28 -62.65
N GLY A 37 -58.70 23.28 -63.07
CA GLY A 37 -59.51 22.11 -63.38
C GLY A 37 -61.02 22.38 -63.43
N GLN A 38 -61.49 23.18 -64.40
CA GLN A 38 -62.90 23.25 -64.81
C GLN A 38 -63.13 22.19 -65.92
N PRO A 39 -64.26 21.42 -65.97
CA PRO A 39 -65.49 21.83 -66.69
C PRO A 39 -66.80 21.12 -66.19
N PRO A 40 -67.94 21.08 -66.92
CA PRO A 40 -68.79 22.16 -67.44
C PRO A 40 -70.30 22.06 -67.00
N ALA A 41 -71.05 23.12 -67.33
CA ALA A 41 -72.46 23.21 -67.74
C ALA A 41 -73.57 22.24 -67.21
N ALA A 42 -74.53 22.86 -66.51
CA ALA A 42 -76.00 22.80 -66.65
C ALA A 42 -76.71 21.52 -67.20
N GLY A 43 -77.49 20.90 -66.28
CA GLY A 43 -78.86 20.42 -66.51
C GLY A 43 -79.09 18.89 -66.37
N PRO A 44 -80.30 18.40 -65.99
CA PRO A 44 -81.46 19.06 -65.39
C PRO A 44 -81.75 18.60 -63.95
N SER A 45 -82.55 19.43 -63.27
CA SER A 45 -83.31 19.11 -62.08
C SER A 45 -84.11 17.81 -62.25
N VAL A 46 -83.80 16.80 -61.43
CA VAL A 46 -84.71 15.68 -61.18
C VAL A 46 -85.23 15.86 -59.78
N ALA A 47 -86.49 16.26 -59.69
CA ALA A 47 -87.22 16.36 -58.43
C ALA A 47 -87.05 15.07 -57.62
N PRO A 48 -86.73 15.12 -56.30
CA PRO A 48 -86.98 13.98 -55.47
C PRO A 48 -88.50 13.83 -55.39
N THR A 49 -89.02 12.79 -56.04
CA THR A 49 -90.39 12.33 -55.82
C THR A 49 -90.57 12.16 -54.32
N SER A 50 -91.41 13.02 -53.76
CA SER A 50 -91.95 12.94 -52.41
C SER A 50 -92.66 11.59 -52.23
N ALA A 51 -91.91 10.58 -51.81
CA ALA A 51 -92.45 9.53 -50.97
C ALA A 51 -92.09 9.96 -49.55
N ALA A 52 -93.06 10.49 -48.82
CA ALA A 52 -92.89 10.69 -47.38
C ALA A 52 -92.38 9.37 -46.80
N PRO A 53 -91.16 9.33 -46.24
CA PRO A 53 -90.58 8.07 -45.82
C PRO A 53 -91.49 7.46 -44.75
N ASN A 54 -91.87 6.20 -44.96
CA ASN A 54 -92.62 5.42 -43.99
C ASN A 54 -91.85 5.44 -42.65
N LEU A 55 -92.54 5.72 -41.54
CA LEU A 55 -91.95 5.97 -40.22
C LEU A 55 -90.95 4.86 -39.80
N GLY A 56 -91.23 3.60 -40.16
CA GLY A 56 -90.36 2.46 -39.88
C GLY A 56 -89.01 2.50 -40.62
N ALA A 57 -88.96 3.04 -41.84
CA ALA A 57 -87.71 3.20 -42.59
C ALA A 57 -86.81 4.29 -41.99
N LEU A 58 -87.41 5.40 -41.54
CA LEU A 58 -86.70 6.45 -40.80
C LEU A 58 -86.11 5.91 -39.49
N MET A 59 -86.86 5.08 -38.76
CA MET A 59 -86.42 4.50 -37.49
C MET A 59 -85.24 3.53 -37.66
N MET A 60 -85.22 2.71 -38.71
CA MET A 60 -84.06 1.86 -39.03
C MET A 60 -82.82 2.67 -39.40
N ILE A 61 -82.97 3.74 -40.19
CA ILE A 61 -81.85 4.61 -40.57
C ILE A 61 -81.28 5.33 -39.33
N LEU A 62 -82.15 5.83 -38.45
CA LEU A 62 -81.75 6.42 -37.17
C LEU A 62 -81.03 5.42 -36.26
N GLN A 63 -81.52 4.18 -36.17
CA GLN A 63 -80.89 3.14 -35.35
C GLN A 63 -79.52 2.70 -35.90
N GLU A 64 -79.39 2.61 -37.23
CA GLU A 64 -78.13 2.30 -37.89
C GLU A 64 -77.12 3.45 -37.77
N GLN A 65 -77.57 4.71 -37.88
CA GLN A 65 -76.72 5.88 -37.60
C GLN A 65 -76.26 5.91 -36.14
N ALA A 66 -77.15 5.62 -35.18
CA ALA A 66 -76.79 5.53 -33.76
C ALA A 66 -75.75 4.44 -33.49
N ARG A 67 -75.92 3.23 -34.07
CA ARG A 67 -74.92 2.15 -33.96
C ARG A 67 -73.57 2.52 -34.58
N ARG A 68 -73.56 3.24 -35.70
CA ARG A 68 -72.33 3.72 -36.35
C ARG A 68 -71.62 4.76 -35.49
N GLN A 69 -72.37 5.72 -34.93
CA GLN A 69 -71.83 6.70 -33.99
C GLN A 69 -71.26 6.03 -32.74
N GLU A 70 -71.97 5.06 -32.18
CA GLU A 70 -71.51 4.31 -31.01
C GLU A 70 -70.22 3.52 -31.30
N LYS A 71 -70.11 2.87 -32.46
CA LYS A 71 -68.87 2.19 -32.88
C LYS A 71 -67.71 3.17 -33.07
N GLN A 72 -67.95 4.33 -33.67
CA GLN A 72 -66.93 5.37 -33.82
C GLN A 72 -66.48 5.92 -32.46
N ALA A 73 -67.42 6.19 -31.55
CA ALA A 73 -67.12 6.64 -30.19
C ALA A 73 -66.33 5.58 -29.40
N ARG A 74 -66.67 4.29 -29.54
CA ARG A 74 -65.90 3.18 -28.93
C ARG A 74 -64.48 3.11 -29.45
N GLN A 75 -64.28 3.22 -30.77
CA GLN A 75 -62.93 3.23 -31.35
C GLN A 75 -62.11 4.44 -30.88
N GLN A 76 -62.72 5.63 -30.81
CA GLN A 76 -62.06 6.82 -30.27
C GLN A 76 -61.71 6.67 -28.79
N ALA A 77 -62.61 6.10 -27.98
CA ALA A 77 -62.35 5.83 -26.56
C ALA A 77 -61.23 4.81 -26.35
N GLU A 78 -61.16 3.75 -27.16
CA GLU A 78 -60.06 2.78 -27.12
C GLU A 78 -58.72 3.40 -27.54
N GLN A 79 -58.71 4.26 -28.57
CA GLN A 79 -57.51 5.00 -28.97
C GLN A 79 -57.06 5.97 -27.87
N ALA A 80 -57.98 6.68 -27.23
CA ALA A 80 -57.68 7.56 -26.10
C ALA A 80 -57.09 6.79 -24.92
N ARG A 81 -57.68 5.65 -24.53
CA ARG A 81 -57.16 4.78 -23.48
C ARG A 81 -55.74 4.27 -23.78
N ARG A 82 -55.46 3.87 -25.02
CA ARG A 82 -54.11 3.43 -25.42
C ARG A 82 -53.09 4.55 -25.29
N LEU A 83 -53.44 5.78 -25.64
CA LEU A 83 -52.55 6.93 -25.49
C LEU A 83 -52.31 7.27 -24.01
N GLU A 84 -53.36 7.26 -23.19
CA GLU A 84 -53.24 7.45 -21.74
C GLU A 84 -52.37 6.37 -21.08
N GLU A 85 -52.56 5.10 -21.45
CA GLU A 85 -51.74 3.98 -20.97
C GLU A 85 -50.27 4.10 -21.38
N GLN A 86 -49.99 4.54 -22.62
CA GLN A 86 -48.62 4.80 -23.08
C GLN A 86 -47.96 5.93 -22.29
N LEU A 87 -48.69 7.03 -22.05
CA LEU A 87 -48.19 8.14 -21.24
C LEU A 87 -47.94 7.69 -19.80
N ARG A 88 -48.86 6.93 -19.21
CA ARG A 88 -48.71 6.41 -17.84
C ARG A 88 -47.51 5.47 -17.74
N CYS A 89 -47.37 4.53 -18.66
CA CYS A 89 -46.23 3.61 -18.70
C CYS A 89 -44.90 4.36 -18.86
N GLY A 90 -44.84 5.35 -19.75
CA GLY A 90 -43.65 6.18 -19.93
C GLY A 90 -43.26 6.98 -18.68
N GLN A 91 -44.26 7.53 -17.98
CA GLN A 91 -44.06 8.24 -16.70
C GLN A 91 -43.57 7.29 -15.60
N GLU A 92 -44.19 6.10 -15.47
CA GLU A 92 -43.78 5.07 -14.51
C GLU A 92 -42.35 4.59 -14.76
N GLU A 93 -41.96 4.37 -16.02
CA GLU A 93 -40.58 4.02 -16.37
C GLU A 93 -39.59 5.13 -16.01
N GLN A 94 -39.94 6.40 -16.27
CA GLN A 94 -39.08 7.52 -15.93
C GLN A 94 -38.92 7.66 -14.41
N ALA A 95 -40.00 7.46 -13.65
CA ALA A 95 -39.96 7.44 -12.18
C ALA A 95 -39.07 6.30 -11.67
N ARG A 96 -39.20 5.08 -12.23
CA ARG A 96 -38.31 3.95 -11.88
C ARG A 96 -36.85 4.25 -12.16
N ARG A 97 -36.53 4.84 -13.32
CA ARG A 97 -35.16 5.24 -13.66
C ARG A 97 -34.60 6.28 -12.69
N GLN A 98 -35.43 7.22 -12.23
CA GLN A 98 -35.04 8.22 -11.24
C GLN A 98 -34.79 7.59 -9.86
N ASP A 99 -35.68 6.70 -9.41
CA ASP A 99 -35.53 5.98 -8.14
C ASP A 99 -34.28 5.10 -8.13
N GLU A 100 -33.99 4.39 -9.22
CA GLU A 100 -32.76 3.61 -9.36
C GLU A 100 -31.50 4.49 -9.33
N HIS A 101 -31.57 5.68 -9.96
CA HIS A 101 -30.48 6.64 -9.86
C HIS A 101 -30.28 7.17 -8.44
N ALA A 102 -31.38 7.46 -7.73
CA ALA A 102 -31.33 7.91 -6.34
C ALA A 102 -30.72 6.83 -5.43
N ARG A 103 -31.16 5.58 -5.56
CA ARG A 103 -30.60 4.44 -4.81
C ARG A 103 -29.10 4.27 -5.05
N ARG A 104 -28.65 4.35 -6.30
CA ARG A 104 -27.21 4.29 -6.64
C ARG A 104 -26.40 5.40 -5.96
N LEU A 105 -26.94 6.62 -5.91
CA LEU A 105 -26.27 7.73 -5.23
C LEU A 105 -26.21 7.53 -3.72
N GLU A 106 -27.28 7.03 -3.10
CA GLU A 106 -27.33 6.70 -1.67
C GLU A 106 -26.33 5.59 -1.32
N GLU A 107 -26.23 4.53 -2.12
CA GLU A 107 -25.25 3.45 -1.96
C GLU A 107 -23.81 3.98 -2.03
N GLN A 108 -23.50 4.84 -3.01
CA GLN A 108 -22.18 5.47 -3.12
C GLN A 108 -21.87 6.37 -1.93
N MET A 109 -22.88 7.11 -1.43
CA MET A 109 -22.73 7.95 -0.25
C MET A 109 -22.46 7.12 1.02
N LEU A 110 -23.12 5.98 1.19
CA LEU A 110 -22.86 5.05 2.29
C LEU A 110 -21.42 4.51 2.21
N LEU A 111 -20.99 4.05 1.04
CA LEU A 111 -19.62 3.56 0.83
C LEU A 111 -18.58 4.65 1.14
N MET A 112 -18.83 5.89 0.69
CA MET A 112 -17.94 7.02 0.97
C MET A 112 -17.88 7.36 2.46
N LYS A 113 -19.00 7.27 3.17
CA LYS A 113 -19.08 7.48 4.62
C LYS A 113 -18.30 6.41 5.38
N ASP A 114 -18.43 5.14 4.99
CA ASP A 114 -17.70 4.04 5.62
C ASP A 114 -16.19 4.12 5.35
N LEU A 115 -15.81 4.49 4.12
CA LEU A 115 -14.42 4.77 3.77
C LEU A 115 -13.86 5.93 4.59
N HIS A 116 -14.61 7.03 4.73
CA HIS A 116 -14.21 8.17 5.55
C HIS A 116 -14.08 7.81 7.03
N ALA A 117 -14.98 6.99 7.56
CA ALA A 117 -14.90 6.50 8.94
C ALA A 117 -13.67 5.60 9.15
N THR A 118 -13.35 4.75 8.16
CA THR A 118 -12.18 3.87 8.18
C THR A 118 -10.88 4.69 8.17
N PHE A 119 -10.74 5.61 7.21
CA PHE A 119 -9.60 6.54 7.20
C PHE A 119 -9.51 7.38 8.46
N GLY A 120 -10.64 7.83 9.02
CA GLY A 120 -10.66 8.55 10.29
C GLY A 120 -10.07 7.74 11.46
N LYS A 121 -10.35 6.43 11.52
CA LYS A 121 -9.76 5.53 12.52
C LYS A 121 -8.27 5.34 12.30
N GLU A 122 -7.85 5.06 11.07
CA GLU A 122 -6.42 4.87 10.72
C GLU A 122 -5.60 6.13 11.01
N ILE A 123 -6.09 7.32 10.63
CA ILE A 123 -5.43 8.60 10.93
C ILE A 123 -5.30 8.81 12.43
N LYS A 124 -6.34 8.48 13.21
CA LYS A 124 -6.28 8.60 14.67
C LYS A 124 -5.24 7.64 15.26
N GLU A 125 -5.20 6.39 14.81
CA GLU A 125 -4.22 5.41 15.26
C GLU A 125 -2.78 5.85 14.94
N VAL A 126 -2.54 6.32 13.71
CA VAL A 126 -1.24 6.86 13.31
C VAL A 126 -0.86 8.05 14.19
N LYS A 127 -1.80 8.95 14.46
CA LYS A 127 -1.57 10.11 15.33
C LYS A 127 -1.19 9.68 16.75
N ASP A 128 -1.90 8.70 17.32
CA ASP A 128 -1.63 8.20 18.66
C ASP A 128 -0.25 7.51 18.72
N ARG A 129 0.12 6.75 17.68
CA ARG A 129 1.46 6.14 17.56
C ARG A 129 2.57 7.17 17.44
N VAL A 130 2.37 8.23 16.68
CA VAL A 130 3.34 9.34 16.55
C VAL A 130 3.52 10.03 17.90
N ALA A 131 2.44 10.35 18.61
CA ALA A 131 2.53 10.94 19.95
C ALA A 131 3.26 10.03 20.94
N GLN A 132 3.05 8.72 20.87
CA GLN A 132 3.79 7.75 21.67
C GLN A 132 5.29 7.75 21.33
N HIS A 133 5.63 7.80 20.04
CA HIS A 133 7.03 7.85 19.59
C HIS A 133 7.72 9.14 20.04
N ASP A 134 7.04 10.28 19.98
CA ASP A 134 7.57 11.56 20.47
C ASP A 134 7.90 11.51 21.97
N ASN A 135 7.01 10.91 22.78
CA ASN A 135 7.28 10.72 24.21
C ASN A 135 8.52 9.82 24.43
N ARG A 136 8.62 8.70 23.69
CA ARG A 136 9.78 7.81 23.77
C ARG A 136 11.08 8.46 23.31
N LEU A 137 11.03 9.32 22.29
CA LEU A 137 12.17 10.10 21.84
C LEU A 137 12.61 11.08 22.91
N SER A 138 11.68 11.81 23.53
CA SER A 138 11.98 12.72 24.63
C SER A 138 12.62 11.98 25.81
N GLU A 139 12.10 10.80 26.18
CA GLU A 139 12.73 9.96 27.21
C GLU A 139 14.15 9.54 26.82
N ALA A 140 14.36 9.07 25.58
CA ALA A 140 15.67 8.69 25.10
C ALA A 140 16.68 9.86 25.11
N GLU A 141 16.24 11.06 24.71
CA GLU A 141 17.05 12.29 24.76
C GLU A 141 17.50 12.59 26.20
N THR A 142 16.60 12.48 27.18
CA THR A 142 16.98 12.68 28.59
C THR A 142 17.98 11.65 29.07
N GLN A 143 17.83 10.39 28.66
CA GLN A 143 18.77 9.31 29.03
C GLN A 143 20.15 9.52 28.40
N ILE A 144 20.20 9.97 27.14
CA ILE A 144 21.45 10.32 26.47
C ILE A 144 22.16 11.45 27.22
N ALA A 145 21.44 12.53 27.57
CA ALA A 145 22.02 13.65 28.34
C ALA A 145 22.59 13.21 29.70
N ILE A 146 21.90 12.30 30.40
CA ILE A 146 22.38 11.71 31.65
C ILE A 146 23.66 10.88 31.40
N ALA A 147 23.66 10.04 30.36
CA ALA A 147 24.81 9.21 30.01
C ALA A 147 26.04 10.05 29.64
N GLU A 148 25.86 11.14 28.88
CA GLU A 148 26.91 12.09 28.52
C GLU A 148 27.55 12.71 29.76
N THR A 149 26.73 13.17 30.70
CA THR A 149 27.22 13.73 31.98
C THR A 149 28.06 12.70 32.75
N ARG A 150 27.61 11.44 32.79
CA ARG A 150 28.33 10.36 33.48
C ARG A 150 29.65 10.00 32.79
N ILE A 151 29.69 9.99 31.45
CA ILE A 151 30.92 9.80 30.69
C ILE A 151 31.91 10.94 30.97
N GLN A 152 31.43 12.18 31.00
CA GLN A 152 32.27 13.34 31.32
C GLN A 152 32.87 13.24 32.73
N GLN A 153 32.07 12.82 33.73
CA GLN A 153 32.58 12.56 35.07
C GLN A 153 33.63 11.45 35.09
N MET A 154 33.43 10.37 34.34
CA MET A 154 34.42 9.30 34.22
C MET A 154 35.72 9.77 33.57
N ASN A 155 35.65 10.57 32.50
CA ASN A 155 36.83 11.14 31.85
C ASN A 155 37.64 11.99 32.82
N ASN A 156 36.99 12.88 33.58
CA ASN A 156 37.67 13.68 34.60
C ASN A 156 38.37 12.81 35.66
N ARG A 157 37.76 11.70 36.06
CA ARG A 157 38.39 10.74 37.00
C ARG A 157 39.60 10.06 36.39
N VAL A 158 39.51 9.65 35.12
CA VAL A 158 40.63 9.05 34.39
C VAL A 158 41.78 10.04 34.27
N ASP A 159 41.51 11.30 33.94
CA ASP A 159 42.53 12.35 33.86
C ASP A 159 43.24 12.56 35.20
N ASN A 160 42.49 12.59 36.31
CA ASN A 160 43.07 12.70 37.64
C ASN A 160 43.95 11.48 37.98
N VAL A 161 43.47 10.26 37.72
CA VAL A 161 44.25 9.04 37.95
C VAL A 161 45.50 9.02 37.07
N MET A 162 45.40 9.44 35.82
CA MET A 162 46.56 9.53 34.92
C MET A 162 47.58 10.57 35.42
N ALA A 163 47.13 11.70 35.95
CA ALA A 163 48.02 12.69 36.57
C ALA A 163 48.75 12.11 37.79
N ASP A 164 48.07 11.38 38.65
CA ASP A 164 48.67 10.72 39.82
C ASP A 164 49.66 9.61 39.41
N VAL A 165 49.32 8.79 38.41
CA VAL A 165 50.21 7.76 37.86
C VAL A 165 51.45 8.40 37.23
N LYS A 166 51.30 9.50 36.50
CA LYS A 166 52.43 10.24 35.94
C LYS A 166 53.34 10.78 37.02
N LYS A 167 52.77 11.40 38.07
CA LYS A 167 53.53 11.93 39.21
C LYS A 167 54.32 10.83 39.92
N THR A 168 53.69 9.70 40.23
CA THR A 168 54.37 8.56 40.87
C THR A 168 55.46 7.96 39.98
N LEU A 169 55.27 7.93 38.65
CA LEU A 169 56.31 7.51 37.71
C LEU A 169 57.51 8.47 37.70
N ASP A 170 57.26 9.79 37.76
CA ASP A 170 58.31 10.81 37.81
C ASP A 170 59.08 10.76 39.15
N ASP A 171 58.38 10.54 40.27
CA ASP A 171 58.99 10.35 41.61
C ASP A 171 59.90 9.09 41.65
N LEU A 172 59.49 8.00 40.98
CA LEU A 172 60.32 6.79 40.83
C LEU A 172 61.55 7.00 39.93
N LYS A 173 61.51 7.95 38.98
CA LYS A 173 62.63 8.25 38.09
C LYS A 173 63.70 9.16 38.70
N LEU A 174 63.40 9.88 39.78
CA LEU A 174 64.38 10.72 40.49
C LEU A 174 65.20 9.97 41.57
N GLY A 175 64.96 8.66 41.77
CA GLY A 175 65.69 7.82 42.72
C GLY A 175 66.83 7.03 42.07
N ASP A 176 68.01 7.65 42.01
CA ASP A 176 69.36 7.09 41.83
C ASP A 176 69.69 6.28 40.54
N GLY A 177 70.87 6.58 39.99
CA GLY A 177 71.30 6.14 38.67
C GLY A 177 71.79 4.69 38.60
N ILE A 178 71.37 3.98 37.56
CA ILE A 178 72.19 2.94 36.91
C ILE A 178 72.00 3.08 35.39
N THR A 179 73.00 3.69 34.75
CA THR A 179 73.27 3.49 33.33
C THR A 179 73.76 2.06 33.12
N ALA A 180 72.87 1.16 32.74
CA ALA A 180 73.21 -0.11 32.11
C ALA A 180 72.14 -0.40 31.07
N PRO A 181 72.49 -0.88 29.85
CA PRO A 181 71.49 -1.30 28.89
C PRO A 181 70.93 -2.64 29.40
N VAL A 182 69.96 -2.56 30.31
CA VAL A 182 69.09 -3.70 30.60
C VAL A 182 68.22 -3.82 29.35
N VAL A 183 68.67 -4.68 28.44
CA VAL A 183 67.76 -5.40 27.56
C VAL A 183 66.83 -6.13 28.50
N ALA A 184 65.73 -5.46 28.84
CA ALA A 184 64.60 -6.09 29.47
C ALA A 184 64.13 -7.13 28.46
N THR A 185 64.61 -8.36 28.65
CA THR A 185 63.95 -9.52 28.10
C THR A 185 62.61 -9.53 28.82
N ILE A 186 61.65 -8.80 28.25
CA ILE A 186 60.24 -8.98 28.52
C ILE A 186 60.07 -10.49 28.42
N PRO A 187 59.64 -11.19 29.49
CA PRO A 187 59.24 -12.58 29.33
C PRO A 187 58.23 -12.52 28.22
N SER A 188 58.58 -13.08 27.06
CA SER A 188 57.72 -13.09 25.90
C SER A 188 56.45 -13.78 26.38
N LEU A 189 55.47 -12.98 26.81
CA LEU A 189 54.12 -13.43 27.10
C LEU A 189 53.71 -13.94 25.74
N ARG A 190 53.83 -15.25 25.57
CA ARG A 190 53.42 -15.94 24.36
C ARG A 190 51.94 -15.63 24.27
N GLY A 191 51.60 -14.60 23.49
CA GLY A 191 50.24 -14.19 23.26
C GLY A 191 49.46 -15.42 22.82
N PHE A 192 48.23 -15.55 23.31
CA PHE A 192 47.36 -16.63 22.90
C PHE A 192 47.25 -16.60 21.37
N LYS A 193 47.51 -17.74 20.73
CA LYS A 193 47.46 -17.84 19.27
C LYS A 193 46.01 -17.91 18.82
N VAL A 194 45.71 -17.26 17.71
CA VAL A 194 44.42 -17.42 17.03
C VAL A 194 44.34 -18.85 16.50
N PRO A 195 43.27 -19.60 16.83
CA PRO A 195 42.99 -20.87 16.16
C PRO A 195 42.80 -20.64 14.65
N PRO A 196 43.22 -21.55 13.76
CA PRO A 196 42.92 -21.41 12.34
C PRO A 196 41.41 -21.61 12.10
N PHE A 197 40.85 -20.87 11.15
CA PHE A 197 39.46 -21.02 10.70
C PHE A 197 39.43 -21.39 9.22
N ASP A 198 38.93 -22.58 8.93
CA ASP A 198 38.84 -23.16 7.58
C ASP A 198 37.43 -23.08 6.96
N GLY A 199 36.45 -22.57 7.71
CA GLY A 199 35.04 -22.50 7.29
C GLY A 199 34.20 -23.74 7.62
N THR A 200 34.78 -24.77 8.25
CA THR A 200 34.04 -26.02 8.60
C THR A 200 33.47 -26.02 10.01
N SER A 201 34.12 -25.29 10.92
CA SER A 201 33.66 -25.12 12.31
C SER A 201 32.61 -24.01 12.41
N SER A 202 31.75 -24.07 13.44
CA SER A 202 30.75 -23.02 13.68
C SER A 202 31.42 -21.64 13.84
N TRP A 203 31.00 -20.68 13.01
CA TRP A 203 31.49 -19.30 13.04
C TRP A 203 31.25 -18.63 14.40
N SER A 204 30.06 -18.79 14.97
CA SER A 204 29.66 -18.24 16.27
C SER A 204 30.59 -18.71 17.40
N ALA A 205 30.96 -20.01 17.40
CA ALA A 205 31.91 -20.56 18.37
C ALA A 205 33.34 -20.02 18.17
N TYR A 206 33.79 -19.92 16.91
CA TYR A 206 35.10 -19.37 16.58
C TYR A 206 35.22 -17.89 16.97
N LYS A 207 34.19 -17.07 16.70
CA LYS A 207 34.12 -15.66 17.05
C LYS A 207 34.29 -15.42 18.55
N ILE A 208 33.61 -16.23 19.38
CA ILE A 208 33.75 -16.15 20.85
C ILE A 208 35.19 -16.46 21.29
N GLN A 209 35.81 -17.49 20.72
CA GLN A 209 37.21 -17.84 21.02
C GLN A 209 38.16 -16.73 20.59
N PHE A 210 37.95 -16.17 19.40
CA PHE A 210 38.75 -15.07 18.87
C PHE A 210 38.65 -13.82 19.73
N GLU A 211 37.44 -13.43 20.16
CA GLU A 211 37.23 -12.32 21.09
C GLU A 211 37.89 -12.56 22.46
N ALA A 212 37.88 -13.79 22.96
CA ALA A 212 38.58 -14.15 24.19
C ALA A 212 40.11 -13.97 24.04
N VAL A 213 40.67 -14.38 22.90
CA VAL A 213 42.09 -14.18 22.57
C VAL A 213 42.44 -12.70 22.42
N MET A 214 41.58 -11.91 21.75
CA MET A 214 41.75 -10.45 21.65
C MET A 214 41.78 -9.79 23.03
N LYS A 215 40.85 -10.15 23.92
CA LYS A 215 40.79 -9.61 25.29
C LYS A 215 42.00 -10.03 26.11
N ALA A 216 42.43 -11.29 26.01
CA ALA A 216 43.58 -11.82 26.75
C ALA A 216 44.91 -11.21 26.29
N ASN A 217 45.03 -10.87 25.00
CA ASN A 217 46.24 -10.27 24.44
C ASN A 217 46.19 -8.73 24.38
N GLY A 218 45.06 -8.10 24.75
CA GLY A 218 44.88 -6.65 24.70
C GLY A 218 44.97 -6.07 23.29
N TRP A 219 44.52 -6.81 22.27
CA TRP A 219 44.66 -6.38 20.88
C TRP A 219 43.74 -5.22 20.53
N ASN A 220 44.28 -4.24 19.81
CA ASN A 220 43.47 -3.22 19.14
C ASN A 220 42.85 -3.77 17.84
N LYS A 221 41.90 -3.06 17.25
CA LYS A 221 41.17 -3.50 16.04
C LYS A 221 42.09 -3.80 14.85
N SER A 222 43.17 -3.04 14.69
CA SER A 222 44.15 -3.26 13.60
C SER A 222 44.94 -4.57 13.81
N GLN A 223 45.40 -4.82 15.04
CA GLN A 223 46.08 -6.07 15.40
C GLN A 223 45.15 -7.28 15.28
N ALA A 224 43.89 -7.13 15.70
CA ALA A 224 42.87 -8.16 15.57
C ALA A 224 42.58 -8.46 14.09
N MET A 225 42.43 -7.44 13.25
CA MET A 225 42.27 -7.62 11.81
C MET A 225 43.42 -8.43 11.20
N THR A 226 44.67 -8.04 11.47
CA THR A 226 45.83 -8.79 10.98
C THR A 226 45.83 -10.24 11.48
N ALA A 227 45.51 -10.46 12.76
CA ALA A 227 45.48 -11.79 13.35
C ALA A 227 44.34 -12.66 12.79
N LEU A 228 43.18 -12.06 12.49
CA LEU A 228 42.04 -12.72 11.86
C LEU A 228 42.38 -13.11 10.44
N THR A 229 42.92 -12.18 9.64
CA THR A 229 43.38 -12.43 8.27
C THR A 229 44.40 -13.57 8.20
N LEU A 230 45.35 -13.62 9.14
CA LEU A 230 46.34 -14.71 9.22
C LEU A 230 45.76 -16.03 9.76
N GLY A 231 44.62 -15.97 10.45
CA GLY A 231 43.90 -17.13 10.99
C GLY A 231 42.99 -17.81 9.97
N LEU A 232 42.52 -17.10 8.94
CA LEU A 232 41.70 -17.67 7.87
C LEU A 232 42.50 -18.66 7.01
N ARG A 233 41.88 -19.77 6.65
CA ARG A 233 42.43 -20.81 5.79
C ARG A 233 41.41 -21.30 4.78
N ASP A 234 41.92 -21.87 3.68
CA ASP A 234 41.17 -22.59 2.67
C ASP A 234 39.91 -21.83 2.20
N GLN A 235 38.71 -22.37 2.43
CA GLN A 235 37.46 -21.75 1.96
C GLN A 235 37.22 -20.37 2.59
N ALA A 236 37.65 -20.15 3.83
CA ALA A 236 37.46 -18.88 4.50
C ALA A 236 38.36 -17.77 3.93
N LEU A 237 39.48 -18.10 3.26
CA LEU A 237 40.30 -17.12 2.55
C LEU A 237 39.60 -16.56 1.31
N THR A 238 38.72 -17.33 0.67
CA THR A 238 37.97 -16.83 -0.50
C THR A 238 37.06 -15.66 -0.16
N VAL A 239 36.60 -15.55 1.10
CA VAL A 239 35.83 -14.40 1.60
C VAL A 239 36.70 -13.14 1.66
N LEU A 240 37.97 -13.28 2.05
CA LEU A 240 38.92 -12.19 2.04
C LEU A 240 39.27 -11.75 0.60
N GLU A 241 39.49 -12.70 -0.31
CA GLU A 241 39.73 -12.41 -1.73
C GLU A 241 38.57 -11.64 -2.39
N ALA A 242 37.33 -11.93 -1.98
CA ALA A 242 36.15 -11.27 -2.52
C ALA A 242 35.97 -9.81 -2.06
N LEU A 243 36.58 -9.42 -0.94
CA LEU A 243 36.42 -8.07 -0.34
C LEU A 243 37.49 -7.06 -0.79
N GLY A 244 38.63 -7.53 -1.33
CA GLY A 244 39.70 -6.68 -1.86
C GLY A 244 40.78 -6.31 -0.83
N GLU A 245 41.63 -5.32 -1.17
CA GLU A 245 42.86 -4.99 -0.41
C GLU A 245 42.63 -3.92 0.70
N GLU A 246 41.56 -3.12 0.61
CA GLU A 246 41.18 -2.08 1.59
C GLU A 246 39.92 -2.46 2.39
N VAL A 247 40.02 -3.50 3.22
CA VAL A 247 38.90 -3.99 4.05
C VAL A 247 39.09 -3.53 5.48
N THR A 248 38.04 -3.06 6.15
CA THR A 248 38.09 -2.78 7.60
C THR A 248 37.81 -4.02 8.44
N TYR A 249 38.21 -4.01 9.72
CA TYR A 249 37.95 -5.11 10.64
C TYR A 249 36.46 -5.47 10.69
N GLU A 250 35.59 -4.46 10.74
CA GLU A 250 34.14 -4.63 10.78
C GLU A 250 33.59 -5.25 9.50
N GLN A 251 34.07 -4.81 8.33
CA GLN A 251 33.64 -5.34 7.03
C GLN A 251 34.04 -6.81 6.84
N LEU A 252 35.25 -7.19 7.26
CA LEU A 252 35.70 -8.58 7.19
C LEU A 252 34.86 -9.48 8.12
N LEU A 253 34.55 -8.99 9.32
CA LEU A 253 33.76 -9.73 10.30
C LEU A 253 32.31 -9.88 9.84
N GLU A 254 31.71 -8.84 9.25
CA GLU A 254 30.36 -8.88 8.68
C GLU A 254 30.26 -9.82 7.46
N ALA A 255 31.28 -9.83 6.61
CA ALA A 255 31.31 -10.74 5.46
C ALA A 255 31.45 -12.22 5.87
N LEU A 256 32.24 -12.50 6.91
CA LEU A 256 32.35 -13.84 7.48
C LEU A 256 31.05 -14.25 8.20
N GLU A 257 30.39 -13.32 8.90
CA GLU A 257 29.07 -13.53 9.50
C GLU A 257 28.00 -13.82 8.43
N ALA A 258 28.00 -13.09 7.31
CA ALA A 258 27.05 -13.31 6.22
C ALA A 258 27.24 -14.66 5.51
N ARG A 259 28.47 -15.17 5.47
CA ARG A 259 28.82 -16.43 4.78
C ARG A 259 28.74 -17.66 5.67
N TYR A 260 29.19 -17.56 6.91
CA TYR A 260 29.35 -18.68 7.84
C TYR A 260 28.54 -18.53 9.13
N GLY A 261 27.88 -17.39 9.34
CA GLY A 261 26.99 -17.16 10.47
C GLY A 261 25.68 -17.95 10.36
N ASP A 262 25.00 -18.04 11.49
CA ASP A 262 23.80 -18.83 11.69
C ASP A 262 22.50 -18.12 11.28
N ALA A 263 22.57 -16.84 10.92
CA ALA A 263 21.41 -16.04 10.54
C ALA A 263 20.58 -16.63 9.39
N HIS A 264 21.21 -17.31 8.43
CA HIS A 264 20.49 -17.99 7.34
C HIS A 264 19.96 -19.38 7.74
N LEU A 265 20.52 -19.99 8.78
CA LEU A 265 20.15 -21.33 9.21
C LEU A 265 18.73 -21.38 9.78
N GLU A 266 18.23 -20.33 10.43
CA GLU A 266 16.83 -20.28 10.91
C GLU A 266 15.83 -20.48 9.76
N TYR A 267 16.02 -19.77 8.64
CA TYR A 267 15.17 -19.90 7.46
C TYR A 267 15.27 -21.30 6.84
N VAL A 268 16.48 -21.87 6.79
CA VAL A 268 16.73 -23.21 6.24
C VAL A 268 16.11 -24.30 7.12
N PHE A 269 16.23 -24.21 8.44
CA PHE A 269 15.61 -25.17 9.36
C PHE A 269 14.09 -25.07 9.36
N ARG A 270 13.54 -23.85 9.26
CA ARG A 270 12.10 -23.65 9.08
C ARG A 270 11.59 -24.30 7.80
N ALA A 271 12.27 -24.08 6.68
CA ALA A 271 11.94 -24.72 5.41
C ALA A 271 12.05 -26.25 5.49
N HIS A 272 13.08 -26.78 6.17
CA HIS A 272 13.24 -28.22 6.39
C HIS A 272 12.11 -28.83 7.22
N ILE A 273 11.62 -28.14 8.24
CA ILE A 273 10.47 -28.60 9.04
C ILE A 273 9.18 -28.55 8.21
N GLU A 274 8.98 -27.49 7.42
CA GLU A 274 7.82 -27.33 6.54
C GLU A 274 7.76 -28.42 5.46
N ASP A 275 8.91 -28.79 4.89
CA ASP A 275 9.03 -29.83 3.87
C ASP A 275 9.11 -31.25 4.46
N ARG A 276 9.21 -31.41 5.79
CA ARG A 276 9.39 -32.74 6.40
C ARG A 276 8.06 -33.50 6.46
N VAL A 277 7.93 -34.50 5.59
CA VAL A 277 6.85 -35.49 5.62
C VAL A 277 7.40 -36.84 6.08
N GLN A 278 6.62 -37.61 6.85
CA GLN A 278 7.01 -38.96 7.28
C GLN A 278 7.12 -39.90 6.07
N CYS A 279 8.27 -40.57 5.92
CA CYS A 279 8.49 -41.53 4.84
C CYS A 279 7.90 -42.92 5.18
N MET A 280 7.50 -43.71 4.17
CA MET A 280 6.88 -45.03 4.39
C MET A 280 7.80 -46.06 5.07
N ASN A 281 9.11 -45.82 5.08
CA ASN A 281 10.14 -46.66 5.70
C ASN A 281 10.65 -46.09 7.04
N GLU A 282 10.03 -45.03 7.56
CA GLU A 282 10.45 -44.34 8.77
C GLU A 282 9.43 -44.57 9.90
N ASN A 283 9.92 -44.96 11.08
CA ASN A 283 9.04 -45.13 12.23
C ASN A 283 8.68 -43.76 12.87
N LEU A 284 7.55 -43.70 13.58
CA LEU A 284 7.04 -42.45 14.14
C LEU A 284 8.00 -41.79 15.15
N GLN A 285 8.78 -42.57 15.89
CA GLN A 285 9.73 -42.07 16.88
C GLN A 285 10.97 -41.46 16.24
N GLN A 286 11.45 -42.03 15.14
CA GLN A 286 12.56 -41.50 14.34
C GLN A 286 12.16 -40.19 13.69
N TRP A 287 10.96 -40.15 13.10
CA TRP A 287 10.42 -38.93 12.51
C TRP A 287 10.23 -37.83 13.56
N ALA A 288 9.64 -38.14 14.71
CA ALA A 288 9.44 -37.19 15.79
C ALA A 288 10.78 -36.65 16.34
N LEU A 289 11.77 -37.53 16.53
CA LEU A 289 13.11 -37.15 17.00
C LEU A 289 13.83 -36.23 16.01
N GLU A 290 13.68 -36.47 14.70
CA GLU A 290 14.28 -35.60 13.68
C GLU A 290 13.59 -34.24 13.62
N VAL A 291 12.26 -34.19 13.71
CA VAL A 291 11.51 -32.92 13.79
C VAL A 291 11.87 -32.14 15.05
N GLU A 292 11.98 -32.83 16.20
CA GLU A 292 12.42 -32.23 17.47
C GLU A 292 13.83 -31.67 17.35
N LYS A 293 14.78 -32.44 16.79
CA LYS A 293 16.14 -31.97 16.55
C LYS A 293 16.20 -30.77 15.61
N LEU A 294 15.39 -30.74 14.56
CA LEU A 294 15.32 -29.59 13.65
C LEU A 294 14.70 -28.37 14.35
N SER A 295 13.77 -28.58 15.27
CA SER A 295 13.15 -27.52 16.08
C SER A 295 14.07 -26.97 17.18
N GLU A 296 15.01 -27.77 17.69
CA GLU A 296 16.05 -27.33 18.63
C GLU A 296 17.14 -26.48 17.97
N LEU A 297 17.22 -26.51 16.63
CA LEU A 297 18.18 -25.76 15.83
C LEU A 297 17.62 -24.41 15.31
N LEU A 298 16.34 -24.12 15.62
CA LEU A 298 15.68 -22.81 15.43
C LEU A 298 15.83 -21.94 16.68
#